data_AF-A0A9E8LTD7-F1
#
_entry.id   AF-A0A9E8LTD7-F1
#
_cell.length_a   1.000
_cell.length_b   1.000
_cell.length_c   1.000
_cell.angle_alpha   90.00
_cell.angle_beta   90.00
_cell.angle_gamma   90.00
#
_symmetry.space_group_name_H-M   'P 1'
#
loop_
_entity.id
_entity.type
_entity.pdbx_description
1 polymer ?
#
loop_
_entity_poly.entity_id
_entity_poly.type
_entity_poly.pdbx_seq_one_letter_code
_entity_poly.pdbx_strand_id
1 'polypeptide(L)'
;MKKDWFLEASPENLSNGYVYHKEKETYVCLFCHESFQDGVIYPVGDVLLEAKRAIRQHIIDAHGSVFDYLIRLDKKDSGLSEIQRELLTYFYEGVSDQEIAKKMDAKSTSTIRNHRFKLREKERQAKVFLAIMSLLKKKREDEPDDFVIFHKGAKMVDERYATTNKEKEKILSTYFKEGLDGRLSIFPSKEKRKLIVLQHMISRFESDKMYSEQEVNEKIKEMYDDFATIRRYFIEYGFMDRNKDGSRYWVKK
;
A
#
# COMPACT_ATOMS: atom_id res chain seq x y z
N MET A 1 0.63 -14.01 1.29
CA MET A 1 0.62 -12.52 1.32
C MET A 1 1.88 -12.01 0.64
N LYS A 2 1.77 -11.26 -0.48
CA LYS A 2 2.94 -10.55 -1.04
C LYS A 2 3.24 -9.36 -0.15
N LYS A 3 4.36 -9.43 0.57
CA LYS A 3 4.88 -8.36 1.42
C LYS A 3 5.04 -7.11 0.56
N ASP A 4 4.47 -5.98 0.99
CA ASP A 4 4.65 -4.72 0.27
C ASP A 4 6.04 -4.19 0.56
N TRP A 5 7.03 -4.70 -0.17
CA TRP A 5 8.42 -4.31 0.06
C TRP A 5 8.62 -2.82 -0.14
N PHE A 6 7.78 -2.18 -0.94
CA PHE A 6 7.77 -0.75 -1.14
C PHE A 6 7.43 0.01 0.16
N LEU A 7 6.39 -0.39 0.89
CA LEU A 7 5.95 0.29 2.12
C LEU A 7 6.90 0.10 3.31
N GLU A 8 7.62 -1.03 3.34
CA GLU A 8 8.58 -1.35 4.41
C GLU A 8 10.03 -0.97 4.07
N ALA A 9 10.29 -0.48 2.85
CA ALA A 9 11.64 -0.13 2.41
C ALA A 9 12.18 1.08 3.20
N SER A 10 13.47 1.00 3.54
CA SER A 10 14.19 2.16 4.06
C SER A 10 14.29 3.26 2.99
N PRO A 11 14.47 4.53 3.37
CA PRO A 11 14.71 5.61 2.40
C PRO A 11 15.88 5.32 1.45
N GLU A 12 16.91 4.62 1.93
CA GLU A 12 18.04 4.17 1.12
C GLU A 12 17.64 3.15 0.06
N ASN A 13 16.84 2.14 0.42
CA ASN A 13 16.35 1.15 -0.53
C ASN A 13 15.40 1.78 -1.56
N LEU A 14 14.52 2.70 -1.14
CA LEU A 14 13.67 3.47 -2.05
C LEU A 14 14.51 4.29 -3.04
N SER A 15 15.57 4.96 -2.56
CA SER A 15 16.52 5.71 -3.39
C SER A 15 17.30 4.83 -4.37
N ASN A 16 17.51 3.56 -4.04
CA ASN A 16 18.12 2.58 -4.94
C ASN A 16 17.11 1.96 -5.92
N GLY A 17 15.82 1.97 -5.59
CA GLY A 17 14.75 1.30 -6.32
C GLY A 17 14.68 -0.21 -6.13
N TYR A 18 15.53 -0.78 -5.28
CA TYR A 18 15.59 -2.21 -4.98
C TYR A 18 15.98 -2.50 -3.53
N VAL A 19 15.72 -3.73 -3.10
CA VAL A 19 16.20 -4.28 -1.82
C VAL A 19 17.03 -5.54 -2.07
N TYR A 20 18.07 -5.77 -1.27
CA TYR A 20 18.84 -7.01 -1.29
C TYR A 20 18.43 -7.90 -0.11
N HIS A 21 17.96 -9.11 -0.42
CA HIS A 21 17.63 -10.13 0.57
C HIS A 21 18.82 -11.07 0.78
N LYS A 22 19.54 -10.87 1.89
CA LYS A 22 20.73 -11.67 2.22
C LYS A 22 20.45 -13.17 2.33
N GLU A 23 19.34 -13.57 2.95
CA GLU A 23 19.00 -15.00 3.15
C GLU A 23 18.78 -15.77 1.84
N LYS A 24 18.33 -15.07 0.80
CA LYS A 24 18.04 -15.65 -0.52
C LYS A 24 19.08 -15.25 -1.55
N GLU A 25 20.09 -14.47 -1.15
CA GLU A 25 21.08 -13.85 -2.03
C GLU A 25 20.43 -13.26 -3.29
N THR A 26 19.39 -12.44 -3.13
CA THR A 26 18.56 -11.98 -4.25
C THR A 26 18.29 -10.48 -4.15
N TYR A 27 18.50 -9.77 -5.25
CA TYR A 27 18.05 -8.40 -5.46
C TYR A 27 16.63 -8.38 -5.96
N VAL A 28 15.79 -7.49 -5.44
CA VAL A 28 14.38 -7.41 -5.80
C VAL A 28 13.98 -5.98 -6.06
N CYS A 29 13.36 -5.75 -7.23
CA CYS A 29 12.85 -4.44 -7.63
C CYS A 29 11.67 -4.05 -6.74
N LEU A 30 11.71 -2.87 -6.14
CA LEU A 30 10.64 -2.39 -5.26
C LEU A 30 9.37 -1.99 -6.02
N PHE A 31 9.45 -1.85 -7.35
CA PHE A 31 8.38 -1.31 -8.18
C PHE A 31 7.54 -2.43 -8.82
N CYS A 32 8.20 -3.45 -9.39
CA CYS A 32 7.54 -4.56 -10.09
C CYS A 32 7.75 -5.94 -9.44
N HIS A 33 8.59 -6.03 -8.40
CA HIS A 33 8.94 -7.28 -7.70
C HIS A 33 9.75 -8.29 -8.54
N GLU A 34 10.30 -7.88 -9.68
CA GLU A 34 11.25 -8.69 -10.44
C GLU A 34 12.54 -8.92 -9.63
N SER A 35 13.09 -10.12 -9.73
CA SER A 35 14.17 -10.60 -8.85
C SER A 35 15.38 -11.08 -9.62
N PHE A 36 16.56 -10.71 -9.14
CA PHE A 36 17.86 -11.03 -9.72
C PHE A 36 18.73 -11.71 -8.65
N GLN A 37 19.00 -12.99 -8.83
CA GLN A 37 19.80 -13.80 -7.92
C GLN A 37 21.28 -13.42 -8.02
N ASP A 38 21.91 -13.19 -6.87
CA ASP A 38 23.32 -12.86 -6.78
C ASP A 38 24.19 -14.02 -7.29
N GLY A 39 25.32 -13.69 -7.90
CA GLY A 39 26.20 -14.67 -8.57
C GLY A 39 25.69 -15.18 -9.93
N VAL A 40 24.46 -14.83 -10.34
CA VAL A 40 23.96 -15.11 -11.70
C VAL A 40 24.31 -13.97 -12.65
N ILE A 41 24.67 -14.32 -13.88
CA ILE A 41 24.94 -13.39 -14.97
C ILE A 41 23.71 -13.30 -15.87
N TYR A 42 23.24 -12.08 -16.10
CA TYR A 42 22.04 -11.78 -16.86
C TYR A 42 22.40 -11.16 -18.20
N PRO A 43 21.88 -11.70 -19.33
CA PRO A 43 22.03 -11.07 -20.63
C PRO A 43 21.07 -9.88 -20.75
N VAL A 44 21.61 -8.70 -21.05
CA VAL A 44 20.82 -7.49 -21.34
C VAL A 44 21.35 -6.89 -22.65
N GLY A 45 20.57 -7.09 -23.72
CA GLY A 45 21.04 -6.82 -25.09
C GLY A 45 22.27 -7.67 -25.40
N ASP A 46 23.36 -7.02 -25.84
CA ASP A 46 24.63 -7.66 -26.18
C ASP A 46 25.62 -7.74 -25.00
N VAL A 47 25.22 -7.31 -23.80
CA VAL A 47 26.10 -7.25 -22.62
C VAL A 47 25.64 -8.23 -21.55
N LEU A 48 26.62 -8.86 -20.90
CA LEU A 48 26.41 -9.71 -19.73
C LEU A 48 26.61 -8.89 -18.46
N LEU A 49 25.59 -8.85 -17.60
CA LEU A 49 25.58 -8.06 -16.37
C LEU A 49 25.47 -8.96 -15.14
N GLU A 50 26.24 -8.65 -14.10
CA GLU A 50 26.02 -9.21 -12.75
C GLU A 50 24.66 -8.76 -12.20
N ALA A 51 24.06 -9.56 -11.32
CA ALA A 51 22.73 -9.34 -10.73
C ALA A 51 22.49 -7.89 -10.24
N LYS A 52 23.44 -7.30 -9.50
CA LYS A 52 23.33 -5.93 -8.99
C LYS A 52 23.27 -4.88 -10.11
N ARG A 53 23.95 -5.12 -11.22
CA ARG A 53 23.93 -4.23 -12.39
C ARG A 53 22.71 -4.50 -13.25
N ALA A 54 22.31 -5.76 -13.40
CA ALA A 54 21.10 -6.18 -14.09
C ALA A 54 19.85 -5.54 -13.49
N ILE A 55 19.69 -5.54 -12.16
CA ILE A 55 18.53 -4.89 -11.52
C ILE A 55 18.50 -3.37 -11.73
N ARG A 56 19.66 -2.70 -11.70
CA ARG A 56 19.75 -1.26 -11.97
C ARG A 56 19.35 -0.96 -13.42
N GLN A 57 19.78 -1.80 -14.35
CA GLN A 57 19.41 -1.68 -15.75
C GLN A 57 17.92 -1.94 -15.96
N HIS A 58 17.38 -2.99 -15.32
CA HIS A 58 15.94 -3.26 -15.30
C HIS A 58 15.12 -2.06 -14.79
N ILE A 59 15.56 -1.39 -13.72
CA ILE A 59 14.87 -0.18 -13.23
C ILE A 59 14.83 0.91 -14.31
N ILE A 60 15.92 1.08 -15.07
CA ILE A 60 15.96 2.05 -16.16
C ILE A 60 15.00 1.64 -17.28
N ASP A 61 15.07 0.38 -17.71
CA ASP A 61 14.32 -0.11 -18.87
C ASP A 61 12.81 -0.22 -18.60
N ALA A 62 12.43 -0.69 -17.41
CA ALA A 62 11.03 -0.93 -17.03
C ALA A 62 10.37 0.27 -16.34
N HIS A 63 11.16 1.15 -15.69
CA HIS A 63 10.64 2.22 -14.84
C HIS A 63 11.22 3.61 -15.14
N GLY A 64 12.14 3.72 -16.11
CA GLY A 64 12.80 4.97 -16.51
C GLY A 64 13.94 5.35 -15.57
N SER A 65 13.60 5.81 -14.38
CA SER A 65 14.56 6.01 -13.30
C SER A 65 13.86 5.90 -11.95
N VAL A 66 14.64 5.74 -10.87
CA VAL A 66 14.10 5.77 -9.51
C VAL A 66 13.37 7.10 -9.26
N PHE A 67 13.95 8.22 -9.70
CA PHE A 67 13.33 9.54 -9.54
C PHE A 67 12.00 9.64 -10.32
N ASP A 68 11.99 9.23 -11.58
CA ASP A 68 10.80 9.27 -12.44
C ASP A 68 9.67 8.40 -11.90
N TYR A 69 9.99 7.25 -11.32
CA TYR A 69 9.01 6.41 -10.67
C TYR A 69 8.44 7.08 -9.41
N LEU A 70 9.31 7.55 -8.50
CA LEU A 70 8.90 8.14 -7.22
C LEU A 70 8.11 9.44 -7.39
N ILE A 71 8.44 10.29 -8.36
CA ILE A 71 7.76 11.56 -8.58
C ILE A 71 6.34 11.40 -9.16
N ARG A 72 6.06 10.25 -9.79
CA ARG A 72 4.75 9.90 -10.37
C ARG A 72 3.78 9.29 -9.36
N LEU A 73 4.25 8.78 -8.22
CA LEU A 73 3.41 8.22 -7.17
C LEU A 73 2.33 9.19 -6.69
N ASP A 74 1.11 8.75 -6.45
CA ASP A 74 -0.02 9.61 -6.08
C ASP A 74 0.24 10.44 -4.81
N LYS A 75 -0.53 11.54 -4.64
CA LYS A 75 -0.38 12.46 -3.49
C LYS A 75 -0.52 11.73 -2.15
N LYS A 76 -1.26 10.63 -2.10
CA LYS A 76 -1.43 9.78 -0.91
C LYS A 76 -0.12 9.10 -0.50
N ASP A 77 0.72 8.74 -1.47
CA ASP A 77 1.96 8.00 -1.24
C ASP A 77 3.15 8.95 -1.10
N SER A 78 3.26 9.97 -1.96
CA SER A 78 4.39 10.91 -1.96
C SER A 78 4.18 12.13 -1.03
N GLY A 79 2.93 12.48 -0.72
CA GLY A 79 2.59 13.69 0.01
C GLY A 79 2.94 14.99 -0.73
N LEU A 80 3.16 14.92 -2.05
CA LEU A 80 3.51 16.05 -2.92
C LEU A 80 2.28 16.55 -3.69
N SER A 81 2.12 17.88 -3.76
CA SER A 81 1.17 18.50 -4.71
C SER A 81 1.72 18.50 -6.14
N GLU A 82 0.85 18.70 -7.13
CA GLU A 82 1.26 18.79 -8.54
C GLU A 82 2.36 19.84 -8.77
N ILE A 83 2.17 21.04 -8.19
CA ILE A 83 3.18 22.12 -8.26
C ILE A 83 4.52 21.67 -7.65
N GLN A 84 4.50 20.91 -6.55
CA GLN A 84 5.74 20.43 -5.93
C GLN A 84 6.44 19.36 -6.78
N ARG A 85 5.68 18.50 -7.47
CA ARG A 85 6.24 17.50 -8.40
C ARG A 85 6.95 18.15 -9.57
N GLU A 86 6.29 19.13 -10.18
CA GLU A 86 6.85 19.86 -11.31
C GLU A 86 8.14 20.60 -10.91
N LEU A 87 8.12 21.29 -9.76
CA LEU A 87 9.32 21.94 -9.21
C LEU A 87 10.46 20.97 -8.95
N LEU A 88 10.19 19.83 -8.31
CA LEU A 88 11.19 18.82 -8.02
C LEU A 88 11.77 18.21 -9.31
N THR A 89 10.94 18.05 -10.35
CA THR A 89 11.38 17.58 -11.68
C THR A 89 12.38 18.57 -12.29
N TYR A 90 12.05 19.87 -12.32
CA TYR A 90 12.99 20.88 -12.80
C TYR A 90 14.26 20.99 -11.95
N PHE A 91 14.17 20.80 -10.63
CA PHE A 91 15.34 20.78 -9.76
C PHE A 91 16.25 19.57 -10.05
N TYR A 92 15.66 18.42 -10.37
CA TYR A 92 16.39 17.21 -10.74
C TYR A 92 17.09 17.36 -12.10
N GLU A 93 16.43 17.99 -13.06
CA GLU A 93 16.99 18.34 -14.37
C GLU A 93 18.05 19.45 -14.33
N GLY A 94 18.26 20.09 -13.17
CA GLY A 94 19.24 21.17 -13.00
C GLY A 94 18.83 22.51 -13.61
N VAL A 95 17.54 22.71 -13.90
CA VAL A 95 17.01 23.94 -14.47
C VAL A 95 17.18 25.11 -13.48
N SER A 96 17.55 26.28 -13.99
CA SER A 96 17.78 27.45 -13.13
C SER A 96 16.48 28.02 -12.56
N ASP A 97 16.54 28.62 -11.36
CA ASP A 97 15.35 29.24 -10.73
C ASP A 97 14.70 30.32 -11.63
N GLN A 98 15.47 30.97 -12.51
CA GLN A 98 14.96 31.94 -13.48
C GLN A 98 14.13 31.29 -14.59
N GLU A 99 14.62 30.18 -15.14
CA GLU A 99 13.92 29.42 -16.18
C GLU A 99 12.68 28.72 -15.62
N ILE A 100 12.77 28.18 -14.40
CA ILE A 100 11.63 27.58 -13.71
C ILE A 100 10.51 28.60 -13.52
N ALA A 101 10.87 29.82 -13.07
CA ALA A 101 9.88 30.88 -12.91
C ALA A 101 9.16 31.22 -14.22
N LYS A 102 9.88 31.20 -15.35
CA LYS A 102 9.28 31.40 -16.69
C LYS A 102 8.39 30.24 -17.11
N LYS A 103 8.86 28.99 -16.93
CA LYS A 103 8.12 27.78 -17.34
C LYS A 103 6.82 27.60 -16.55
N MET A 104 6.82 27.95 -15.27
CA MET A 104 5.68 27.78 -14.36
C MET A 104 4.79 29.03 -14.24
N ASP A 105 5.01 30.05 -15.08
CA ASP A 105 4.33 31.36 -14.98
C ASP A 105 4.34 31.94 -13.55
N ALA A 106 5.44 31.75 -12.83
CA ALA A 106 5.57 32.20 -11.46
C ALA A 106 5.82 33.71 -11.43
N LYS A 107 5.15 34.41 -10.51
CA LYS A 107 5.26 35.88 -10.35
C LYS A 107 6.70 36.37 -10.16
N SER A 108 7.59 35.53 -9.62
CA SER A 108 8.98 35.89 -9.36
C SER A 108 9.88 34.68 -9.13
N THR A 109 11.18 34.88 -9.35
CA THR A 109 12.24 33.93 -8.96
C THR A 109 12.30 33.68 -7.44
N SER A 110 11.89 34.67 -6.63
CA SER A 110 11.81 34.52 -5.18
C SER A 110 10.77 33.49 -4.75
N THR A 111 9.71 33.29 -5.55
CA THR A 111 8.69 32.26 -5.31
C THR A 111 9.32 30.86 -5.40
N ILE A 112 10.12 30.60 -6.45
CA ILE A 112 10.81 29.31 -6.64
C ILE A 112 11.78 29.03 -5.50
N ARG A 113 12.58 30.04 -5.08
CA ARG A 113 13.49 29.91 -3.94
C ARG A 113 12.77 29.58 -2.65
N ASN A 114 11.62 30.21 -2.39
CA ASN A 114 10.81 29.93 -1.21
C ASN A 114 10.29 28.48 -1.24
N HIS A 115 9.81 28.00 -2.38
CA HIS A 115 9.43 26.59 -2.52
C HIS A 115 10.60 25.64 -2.25
N ARG A 116 11.77 25.92 -2.82
CA ARG A 116 12.99 25.12 -2.59
C ARG A 116 13.36 25.08 -1.10
N PHE A 117 13.29 26.22 -0.43
CA PHE A 117 13.55 26.32 1.01
C PHE A 117 12.56 25.46 1.82
N LYS A 118 11.26 25.59 1.56
CA LYS A 118 10.21 24.79 2.24
C LYS A 118 10.35 23.29 1.98
N LEU A 119 10.75 22.89 0.77
CA LEU A 119 10.99 21.49 0.44
C LEU A 119 12.20 20.93 1.22
N ARG A 120 13.29 21.69 1.33
CA ARG A 120 14.45 21.30 2.17
C ARG A 120 14.10 21.27 3.66
N GLU A 121 13.24 22.16 4.12
CA GLU A 121 12.72 22.12 5.50
C GLU A 121 11.90 20.85 5.73
N LYS A 122 11.00 20.52 4.81
CA LYS A 122 10.21 19.27 4.84
C LYS A 122 11.10 18.03 4.82
N GLU A 123 12.18 18.01 4.03
CA GLU A 123 13.16 16.93 4.02
C GLU A 123 13.81 16.73 5.40
N ARG A 124 14.26 17.82 6.04
CA ARG A 124 14.85 17.77 7.39
C ARG A 124 13.83 17.26 8.42
N GLN A 125 12.60 17.77 8.37
CA GLN A 125 11.51 17.32 9.25
C GLN A 125 11.20 15.84 9.04
N ALA A 126 11.11 15.38 7.79
CA ALA A 126 10.86 13.98 7.45
C ALA A 126 11.98 13.07 7.99
N LYS A 127 13.24 13.48 7.89
CA LYS A 127 14.37 12.72 8.46
C LYS A 127 14.25 12.53 9.97
N VAL A 128 13.94 13.60 10.70
CA VAL A 128 13.73 13.53 12.16
C VAL A 128 12.50 12.69 12.50
N PHE A 129 11.41 12.88 11.77
CA PHE A 129 10.17 12.12 11.95
C PHE A 129 10.38 10.62 11.75
N LEU A 130 11.06 10.20 10.67
CA LEU A 130 11.39 8.81 10.40
C LEU A 130 12.26 8.20 11.51
N ALA A 131 13.20 8.97 12.08
CA ALA A 131 13.98 8.52 13.22
C ALA A 131 13.11 8.28 14.46
N ILE A 132 12.19 9.20 14.78
CA ILE A 132 11.22 9.03 15.88
C ILE A 132 10.35 7.80 15.66
N MET A 133 9.80 7.62 14.45
CA MET A 133 8.97 6.46 14.11
C MET A 133 9.74 5.14 14.23
N SER A 134 11.01 5.11 13.80
CA SER A 134 11.87 3.93 13.98
C SER A 134 12.10 3.61 15.45
N LEU A 135 12.32 4.61 16.31
CA LEU A 135 12.48 4.40 17.75
C LEU A 135 11.20 3.92 18.43
N LEU A 136 10.04 4.46 18.03
CA LEU A 136 8.74 3.98 18.50
C LEU A 136 8.50 2.53 18.14
N LYS A 137 8.82 2.14 16.89
CA LYS A 137 8.71 0.75 16.44
C LYS A 137 9.61 -0.18 17.24
N LYS A 138 10.89 0.18 17.43
CA LYS A 138 11.84 -0.61 18.24
C LYS A 138 11.36 -0.81 19.69
N LYS A 139 10.81 0.24 20.30
CA LYS A 139 10.23 0.12 21.65
C LYS A 139 9.00 -0.80 21.70
N ARG A 140 8.26 -0.92 20.59
CA ARG A 140 7.09 -1.78 20.43
C ARG A 140 7.42 -3.18 19.89
N GLU A 141 8.67 -3.51 19.55
CA GLU A 141 9.00 -4.89 19.19
C GLU A 141 8.81 -5.85 20.39
N ASP A 142 8.79 -5.31 21.62
CA ASP A 142 8.42 -6.02 22.85
C ASP A 142 6.90 -6.06 23.14
N GLU A 143 6.07 -5.32 22.39
CA GLU A 143 4.60 -5.27 22.53
C GLU A 143 3.92 -5.15 21.14
N PRO A 144 3.33 -6.24 20.60
CA PRO A 144 2.84 -6.25 19.22
C PRO A 144 1.87 -5.09 18.94
N ASP A 145 2.15 -4.38 17.85
CA ASP A 145 1.41 -3.17 17.44
C ASP A 145 -0.07 -3.50 17.27
N ASP A 146 -0.91 -2.85 18.07
CA ASP A 146 -2.33 -3.17 18.19
C ASP A 146 -3.14 -2.75 16.93
N PHE A 147 -2.57 -1.96 16.01
CA PHE A 147 -3.33 -1.42 14.88
C PHE A 147 -3.53 -2.45 13.76
N VAL A 148 -4.80 -2.83 13.52
CA VAL A 148 -5.17 -3.74 12.45
C VAL A 148 -5.22 -2.99 11.11
N ILE A 149 -4.41 -3.39 10.13
CA ILE A 149 -4.53 -2.92 8.74
C ILE A 149 -5.53 -3.83 8.02
N PHE A 150 -6.66 -3.27 7.58
CA PHE A 150 -7.81 -4.09 7.24
C PHE A 150 -7.79 -4.71 5.83
N HIS A 151 -7.36 -4.03 4.75
CA HIS A 151 -7.01 -4.60 3.42
C HIS A 151 -6.51 -3.50 2.44
N LYS A 152 -5.70 -3.84 1.43
CA LYS A 152 -5.11 -2.89 0.44
C LYS A 152 -6.08 -2.42 -0.66
N GLY A 153 -7.22 -3.09 -0.85
CA GLY A 153 -8.17 -2.83 -1.94
C GLY A 153 -9.34 -1.88 -1.60
N ALA A 154 -9.37 -1.32 -0.38
CA ALA A 154 -10.47 -0.52 0.12
C ALA A 154 -10.55 0.86 -0.56
N LYS A 155 -11.66 1.13 -1.26
CA LYS A 155 -11.91 2.42 -1.93
C LYS A 155 -12.12 3.59 -0.95
N MET A 156 -12.32 3.30 0.33
CA MET A 156 -12.50 4.30 1.39
C MET A 156 -11.55 3.94 2.54
N VAL A 157 -10.33 4.50 2.53
CA VAL A 157 -9.41 4.45 3.67
C VAL A 157 -9.56 5.78 4.40
N ASP A 158 -10.18 5.76 5.57
CA ASP A 158 -10.54 6.93 6.38
C ASP A 158 -10.17 6.66 7.86
N GLU A 159 -10.27 7.64 8.75
CA GLU A 159 -9.96 7.52 10.20
C GLU A 159 -10.65 6.32 10.90
N ARG A 160 -11.72 5.80 10.28
CA ARG A 160 -12.48 4.61 10.69
C ARG A 160 -11.67 3.31 10.78
N TYR A 161 -10.46 3.25 10.20
CA TYR A 161 -9.59 2.08 10.20
C TYR A 161 -8.61 2.01 11.37
N ALA A 162 -8.53 3.06 12.20
CA ALA A 162 -7.74 3.04 13.44
C ALA A 162 -8.50 2.24 14.53
N THR A 163 -8.42 0.92 14.47
CA THR A 163 -8.95 0.01 15.52
C THR A 163 -7.80 -0.81 16.08
N THR A 164 -7.69 -0.88 17.41
CA THR A 164 -6.73 -1.76 18.08
C THR A 164 -7.20 -3.23 18.05
N ASN A 165 -6.31 -4.23 18.15
CA ASN A 165 -6.69 -5.65 18.24
C ASN A 165 -7.64 -5.88 19.41
N LYS A 166 -7.37 -5.24 20.56
CA LYS A 166 -8.25 -5.25 21.73
C LYS A 166 -9.66 -4.71 21.43
N GLU A 167 -9.76 -3.61 20.69
CA GLU A 167 -11.06 -3.05 20.31
C GLU A 167 -11.77 -3.95 19.29
N LYS A 168 -11.02 -4.54 18.35
CA LYS A 168 -11.52 -5.53 17.39
C LYS A 168 -12.07 -6.76 18.10
N GLU A 169 -11.32 -7.36 19.03
CA GLU A 169 -11.75 -8.52 19.81
C GLU A 169 -13.00 -8.22 20.64
N LYS A 170 -13.04 -7.06 21.30
CA LYS A 170 -14.22 -6.62 22.05
C LYS A 170 -15.45 -6.41 21.16
N ILE A 171 -15.26 -5.88 19.96
CA ILE A 171 -16.34 -5.74 18.98
C ILE A 171 -16.80 -7.12 18.52
N LEU A 172 -15.88 -8.01 18.13
CA LEU A 172 -16.24 -9.36 17.66
C LEU A 172 -16.96 -10.16 18.76
N SER A 173 -16.50 -10.14 20.01
CA SER A 173 -17.18 -10.83 21.11
C SER A 173 -18.58 -10.27 21.42
N THR A 174 -18.83 -8.99 21.10
CA THR A 174 -20.17 -8.40 21.23
C THR A 174 -21.15 -8.96 20.20
N TYR A 175 -20.68 -9.25 18.98
CA TYR A 175 -21.52 -9.66 17.85
C TYR A 175 -21.56 -11.17 17.62
N PHE A 176 -20.50 -11.89 17.96
CA PHE A 176 -20.35 -13.35 17.86
C PHE A 176 -20.42 -13.99 19.26
N LYS A 177 -21.64 -14.08 19.80
CA LYS A 177 -21.88 -14.52 21.19
C LYS A 177 -21.55 -15.99 21.45
N GLU A 178 -21.64 -16.82 20.42
CA GLU A 178 -21.40 -18.28 20.48
C GLU A 178 -19.94 -18.63 20.15
N GLY A 179 -19.04 -17.65 20.19
CA GLY A 179 -17.65 -17.80 19.76
C GLY A 179 -17.42 -17.27 18.34
N LEU A 180 -16.16 -17.01 18.00
CA LEU A 180 -15.78 -16.39 16.72
C LEU A 180 -16.17 -17.24 15.50
N ASP A 181 -16.32 -18.55 15.66
CA ASP A 181 -16.80 -19.46 14.60
C ASP A 181 -18.33 -19.58 14.55
N GLY A 182 -19.02 -19.05 15.57
CA GLY A 182 -20.48 -19.05 15.66
C GLY A 182 -21.16 -18.10 14.69
N ARG A 183 -22.49 -18.03 14.80
CA ARG A 183 -23.34 -17.15 13.97
C ARG A 183 -23.28 -15.70 14.46
N LEU A 184 -23.44 -14.78 13.52
CA LEU A 184 -23.56 -13.37 13.79
C LEU A 184 -24.93 -13.08 14.43
N SER A 185 -24.93 -12.54 15.64
CA SER A 185 -26.20 -12.26 16.35
C SER A 185 -26.99 -11.10 15.73
N ILE A 186 -26.31 -10.03 15.34
CA ILE A 186 -26.91 -8.87 14.67
C ILE A 186 -25.88 -8.19 13.78
N PHE A 187 -26.30 -7.74 12.60
CA PHE A 187 -25.44 -6.94 11.76
C PHE A 187 -25.34 -5.49 12.30
N PRO A 188 -24.14 -4.97 12.58
CA PRO A 188 -23.97 -3.65 13.18
C PRO A 188 -24.45 -2.51 12.28
N SER A 189 -25.05 -1.47 12.88
CA SER A 189 -25.43 -0.24 12.17
C SER A 189 -24.25 0.73 11.95
N LYS A 190 -23.27 0.73 12.88
CA LYS A 190 -22.10 1.61 12.81
C LYS A 190 -21.07 1.08 11.81
N GLU A 191 -20.67 1.94 10.88
CA GLU A 191 -19.69 1.64 9.80
C GLU A 191 -18.40 0.97 10.29
N LYS A 192 -17.74 1.50 11.34
CA LYS A 192 -16.52 0.91 11.91
C LYS A 192 -16.71 -0.55 12.33
N ARG A 193 -17.87 -0.86 12.93
CA ARG A 193 -18.20 -2.23 13.41
C ARG A 193 -18.58 -3.15 12.24
N LYS A 194 -19.26 -2.62 11.20
CA LYS A 194 -19.53 -3.37 9.96
C LYS A 194 -18.24 -3.88 9.34
N LEU A 195 -17.24 -3.00 9.17
CA LEU A 195 -15.95 -3.37 8.59
C LEU A 195 -15.27 -4.51 9.36
N ILE A 196 -15.25 -4.43 10.69
CA ILE A 196 -14.64 -5.46 11.55
C ILE A 196 -15.38 -6.80 11.42
N VAL A 197 -16.70 -6.79 11.45
CA VAL A 197 -17.53 -8.00 11.32
C VAL A 197 -17.36 -8.59 9.92
N LEU A 198 -17.43 -7.78 8.87
CA LEU A 198 -17.25 -8.23 7.49
C LEU A 198 -15.85 -8.80 7.25
N GLN A 199 -14.80 -8.18 7.83
CA GLN A 199 -13.44 -8.73 7.75
C GLN A 199 -13.34 -10.11 8.41
N HIS A 200 -14.01 -10.31 9.54
CA HIS A 200 -14.03 -11.62 10.20
C HIS A 200 -14.85 -12.65 9.41
N MET A 201 -15.93 -12.23 8.76
CA MET A 201 -16.71 -13.14 7.92
C MET A 201 -15.99 -13.52 6.63
N ILE A 202 -15.30 -12.57 5.98
CA ILE A 202 -14.60 -12.82 4.72
C ILE A 202 -13.37 -13.72 4.91
N SER A 203 -12.75 -13.75 6.10
CA SER A 203 -11.62 -14.65 6.38
C SER A 203 -11.99 -16.13 6.30
N ARG A 204 -13.29 -16.47 6.37
CA ARG A 204 -13.80 -17.82 6.14
C ARG A 204 -13.87 -18.20 4.65
N PHE A 205 -13.69 -17.24 3.74
CA PHE A 205 -13.61 -17.48 2.30
C PHE A 205 -12.17 -17.70 1.86
N GLU A 206 -11.95 -18.71 1.03
CA GLU A 206 -10.67 -18.97 0.38
C GLU A 206 -10.37 -17.89 -0.68
N SER A 207 -9.20 -17.26 -0.59
CA SER A 207 -8.80 -16.13 -1.46
C SER A 207 -8.48 -16.50 -2.91
N ASP A 208 -8.24 -17.78 -3.19
CA ASP A 208 -7.86 -18.29 -4.51
C ASP A 208 -9.00 -19.05 -5.21
N LYS A 209 -10.19 -19.07 -4.60
CA LYS A 209 -11.38 -19.73 -5.14
C LYS A 209 -12.33 -18.73 -5.81
N MET A 210 -12.82 -19.10 -6.99
CA MET A 210 -13.98 -18.46 -7.62
C MET A 210 -15.24 -19.13 -7.08
N TYR A 211 -16.17 -18.32 -6.59
CA TYR A 211 -17.47 -18.78 -6.07
C TYR A 211 -18.59 -18.39 -7.03
N SER A 212 -19.56 -19.27 -7.19
CA SER A 212 -20.86 -18.92 -7.75
C SER A 212 -21.67 -18.07 -6.75
N GLU A 213 -22.69 -17.37 -7.24
CA GLU A 213 -23.62 -16.64 -6.37
C GLU A 213 -24.23 -17.54 -5.29
N GLN A 214 -24.59 -18.77 -5.67
CA GLN A 214 -25.19 -19.74 -4.77
C GLN A 214 -24.22 -20.16 -3.66
N GLU A 215 -22.97 -20.49 -4.01
CA GLU A 215 -21.95 -20.86 -3.01
C GLU A 215 -21.67 -19.70 -2.04
N VAL A 216 -21.62 -18.45 -2.53
CA VAL A 216 -21.47 -17.28 -1.66
C VAL A 216 -22.65 -17.17 -0.70
N ASN A 217 -23.88 -17.33 -1.20
CA ASN A 217 -25.08 -17.23 -0.38
C ASN A 217 -25.13 -18.30 0.69
N GLU A 218 -24.85 -19.55 0.33
CA GLU A 218 -24.83 -20.69 1.26
C GLU A 218 -23.81 -20.45 2.38
N LYS A 219 -22.59 -20.05 2.02
CA LYS A 219 -21.52 -19.78 2.98
C LYS A 219 -21.82 -18.59 3.89
N ILE A 220 -22.45 -17.53 3.37
CA ILE A 220 -22.91 -16.44 4.21
C ILE A 220 -24.05 -16.88 5.13
N LYS A 221 -24.98 -17.70 4.63
CA LYS A 221 -26.16 -18.15 5.38
C LYS A 221 -25.79 -18.97 6.61
N GLU A 222 -24.68 -19.71 6.57
CA GLU A 222 -24.10 -20.35 7.76
C GLU A 222 -23.80 -19.33 8.86
N MET A 223 -23.35 -18.13 8.50
CA MET A 223 -22.96 -17.07 9.43
C MET A 223 -24.07 -16.08 9.78
N TYR A 224 -24.94 -15.72 8.83
CA TYR A 224 -26.01 -14.73 9.01
C TYR A 224 -27.14 -14.94 8.00
N ASP A 225 -28.39 -14.86 8.46
CA ASP A 225 -29.56 -15.20 7.63
C ASP A 225 -29.79 -14.23 6.45
N ASP A 226 -29.50 -12.94 6.62
CA ASP A 226 -29.59 -11.95 5.55
C ASP A 226 -28.31 -11.94 4.70
N PHE A 227 -28.18 -13.00 3.89
CA PHE A 227 -27.04 -13.19 3.02
C PHE A 227 -26.93 -12.13 1.91
N ALA A 228 -28.06 -11.58 1.46
CA ALA A 228 -28.12 -10.58 0.40
C ALA A 228 -27.46 -9.27 0.85
N THR A 229 -27.74 -8.83 2.08
CA THR A 229 -27.15 -7.62 2.67
C THR A 229 -25.64 -7.77 2.86
N ILE A 230 -25.17 -8.89 3.42
CA ILE A 230 -23.74 -9.13 3.62
C ILE A 230 -23.01 -9.19 2.28
N ARG A 231 -23.56 -9.91 1.29
CA ARG A 231 -22.99 -10.00 -0.05
C ARG A 231 -22.87 -8.63 -0.71
N ARG A 232 -23.90 -7.78 -0.58
CA ARG A 232 -23.86 -6.40 -1.08
C ARG A 232 -22.73 -5.61 -0.44
N TYR A 233 -22.59 -5.68 0.89
CA TYR A 233 -21.52 -4.99 1.60
C TYR A 233 -20.13 -5.53 1.30
N PHE A 234 -19.96 -6.84 1.05
CA PHE A 234 -18.68 -7.39 0.59
C PHE A 234 -18.22 -6.74 -0.70
N ILE A 235 -19.14 -6.45 -1.63
CA ILE A 235 -18.81 -5.75 -2.88
C ILE A 235 -18.58 -4.26 -2.61
N GLU A 236 -19.48 -3.60 -1.88
CA GLU A 236 -19.43 -2.14 -1.64
C GLU A 236 -18.14 -1.72 -0.92
N TYR A 237 -17.73 -2.47 0.11
CA TYR A 237 -16.47 -2.22 0.83
C TYR A 237 -15.25 -2.83 0.14
N GLY A 238 -15.44 -3.58 -0.95
CA GLY A 238 -14.35 -4.13 -1.76
C GLY A 238 -13.63 -5.33 -1.16
N PHE A 239 -14.28 -6.10 -0.29
CA PHE A 239 -13.80 -7.39 0.19
C PHE A 239 -13.96 -8.49 -0.88
N MET A 240 -14.99 -8.40 -1.71
CA MET A 240 -15.20 -9.25 -2.88
C MET A 240 -15.41 -8.41 -4.13
N ASP A 241 -15.11 -9.01 -5.28
CA ASP A 241 -15.52 -8.50 -6.58
C ASP A 241 -16.41 -9.54 -7.27
N ARG A 242 -17.11 -9.11 -8.32
CA ARG A 242 -17.99 -9.97 -9.11
C ARG A 242 -17.88 -9.68 -10.60
N ASN A 243 -18.17 -10.69 -11.41
CA ASN A 243 -18.33 -10.49 -12.84
C ASN A 243 -19.59 -9.65 -13.15
N LYS A 244 -19.63 -8.99 -14.31
CA LYS A 244 -20.74 -8.09 -14.71
C LYS A 244 -22.10 -8.80 -14.66
N ASP A 245 -22.13 -10.06 -15.04
CA ASP A 245 -23.34 -10.88 -15.08
C ASP A 245 -23.71 -11.49 -13.72
N GLY A 246 -22.94 -11.20 -12.65
CA GLY A 246 -23.19 -11.70 -11.30
C GLY A 246 -22.94 -13.20 -11.10
N SER A 247 -22.52 -13.94 -12.14
CA SER A 247 -22.37 -15.39 -12.08
C SER A 247 -21.16 -15.87 -11.27
N ARG A 248 -20.16 -15.02 -11.07
CA ARG A 248 -18.92 -15.35 -10.36
C ARG A 248 -18.50 -14.25 -9.41
N TYR A 249 -17.98 -14.67 -8.26
CA TYR A 249 -17.50 -13.85 -7.16
C TYR A 249 -16.10 -14.32 -6.74
N TRP A 250 -15.25 -13.40 -6.32
CA TRP A 250 -13.93 -13.73 -5.77
C TRP A 250 -13.53 -12.72 -4.69
N VAL A 251 -12.74 -13.19 -3.72
CA VAL A 251 -12.16 -12.31 -2.69
C VAL A 251 -11.12 -11.40 -3.32
N LYS A 252 -11.18 -10.11 -3.03
CA LYS A 252 -10.22 -9.13 -3.54
C LYS A 252 -8.98 -9.13 -2.65
N LYS A 253 -7.80 -9.29 -3.28
CA LYS A 253 -6.49 -9.26 -2.60
C LYS A 253 -6.03 -7.85 -2.26
#